data_AF-A0A1G2V9W3-F1
#
_entry.id   AF-A0A1G2V9W3-F1
#
_cell.length_a   1.000
_cell.length_b   1.000
_cell.length_c   1.000
_cell.angle_alpha   90.00
_cell.angle_beta   90.00
_cell.angle_gamma   90.00
#
_symmetry.space_group_name_H-M   'P 1'
#
loop_
_entity.id
_entity.type
_entity.pdbx_description
1 polymer ?
#
loop_
_entity_poly.entity_id
_entity_poly.type
_entity_poly.pdbx_seq_one_letter_code
_entity_poly.pdbx_strand_id
1 'polypeptide(L)'
;MAKSGYIADSWERFEEEIGASIKRSRATWVISAVVLVIVSVVLIRYAVTHESGNEIIALLFLLTVVIRGFVTWYKNIVDSMIFYFLESNGFSKAKVPQIEMFQCKLFAKGRDKTISKFHQNEKIKTSYFKYQFTTGRGRSRHTTHLDIFVSDTRDSFPYIEISPDRTMLHGGVRFGWRRIALESNEFNEHYTVYVKNSNISEDWKVYKLLEPNVIELLARIQADAFSIEIVGNQMFFIFDQLPRKHAQLEAILLLIEKINE
;
A
#
# COMPACT_ATOMS: atom_id res chain seq x y z
N MET A 1 0.89 28.65 -8.46
CA MET A 1 1.29 28.15 -7.12
C MET A 1 0.45 28.82 -6.01
N ALA A 2 -0.85 28.52 -5.91
CA ALA A 2 -1.74 29.11 -4.89
C ALA A 2 -2.81 28.13 -4.34
N LYS A 3 -2.64 26.80 -4.54
CA LYS A 3 -3.61 25.77 -4.11
C LYS A 3 -3.17 24.92 -2.91
N SER A 4 -1.94 25.06 -2.44
CA SER A 4 -1.38 24.25 -1.35
C SER A 4 -2.07 24.53 0.01
N GLY A 5 -2.40 25.79 0.32
CA GLY A 5 -2.99 26.15 1.62
C GLY A 5 -4.42 25.61 1.85
N TYR A 6 -5.25 25.57 0.81
CA TYR A 6 -6.64 25.09 0.95
C TYR A 6 -6.73 23.56 1.14
N ILE A 7 -5.76 22.82 0.59
CA ILE A 7 -5.70 21.36 0.71
C ILE A 7 -5.14 20.98 2.09
N ALA A 8 -4.08 21.65 2.55
CA ALA A 8 -3.55 21.47 3.89
C ALA A 8 -4.61 21.74 4.98
N ASP A 9 -5.35 22.86 4.89
CA ASP A 9 -6.43 23.19 5.83
C ASP A 9 -7.60 22.20 5.79
N SER A 10 -7.90 21.62 4.62
CA SER A 10 -8.95 20.61 4.47
C SER A 10 -8.53 19.26 5.03
N TRP A 11 -7.24 18.94 4.91
CA TRP A 11 -6.67 17.72 5.44
C TRP A 11 -6.45 17.80 6.94
N GLU A 12 -5.97 18.92 7.49
CA GLU A 12 -5.90 19.13 8.94
C GLU A 12 -7.29 19.08 9.55
N ARG A 13 -8.30 19.72 8.93
CA ARG A 13 -9.70 19.57 9.38
C ARG A 13 -10.21 18.14 9.25
N PHE A 14 -9.84 17.41 8.21
CA PHE A 14 -10.19 16.01 8.10
C PHE A 14 -9.45 15.14 9.11
N GLU A 15 -8.18 15.37 9.41
CA GLU A 15 -7.43 14.70 10.47
C GLU A 15 -7.94 15.07 11.85
N GLU A 16 -8.47 16.27 12.04
CA GLU A 16 -9.17 16.67 13.26
C GLU A 16 -10.57 16.06 13.34
N GLU A 17 -11.33 16.01 12.25
CA GLU A 17 -12.68 15.43 12.21
C GLU A 17 -12.64 13.91 12.28
N ILE A 18 -11.78 13.27 11.51
CA ILE A 18 -11.44 11.84 11.61
C ILE A 18 -10.72 11.60 12.92
N GLY A 19 -9.81 12.43 13.38
CA GLY A 19 -9.14 12.27 14.67
C GLY A 19 -10.12 12.36 15.83
N ALA A 20 -11.10 13.26 15.77
CA ALA A 20 -12.16 13.43 16.75
C ALA A 20 -13.26 12.38 16.61
N SER A 21 -13.57 11.92 15.40
CA SER A 21 -14.50 10.82 15.12
C SER A 21 -13.89 9.47 15.49
N ILE A 22 -12.59 9.28 15.23
CA ILE A 22 -11.78 8.17 15.70
C ILE A 22 -11.58 8.27 17.21
N LYS A 23 -11.36 9.43 17.83
CA LYS A 23 -11.29 9.55 19.30
C LYS A 23 -12.63 9.28 19.96
N ARG A 24 -13.73 9.85 19.43
CA ARG A 24 -15.08 9.61 19.94
C ARG A 24 -15.48 8.16 19.74
N SER A 25 -15.31 7.60 18.54
CA SER A 25 -15.57 6.18 18.26
C SER A 25 -14.61 5.27 19.02
N ARG A 26 -13.32 5.58 19.16
CA ARG A 26 -12.39 4.84 20.03
C ARG A 26 -12.85 4.90 21.47
N ALA A 27 -13.35 6.03 21.98
CA ALA A 27 -13.87 6.09 23.34
C ALA A 27 -15.12 5.20 23.48
N THR A 28 -16.10 5.31 22.59
CA THR A 28 -17.30 4.45 22.63
C THR A 28 -16.96 2.99 22.44
N TRP A 29 -16.04 2.63 21.55
CA TRP A 29 -15.65 1.25 21.26
C TRP A 29 -14.65 0.68 22.27
N VAL A 30 -13.79 1.49 22.89
CA VAL A 30 -12.98 1.08 24.06
C VAL A 30 -13.91 0.82 25.22
N ILE A 31 -14.91 1.68 25.45
CA ILE A 31 -15.95 1.41 26.44
C ILE A 31 -16.71 0.13 26.07
N SER A 32 -17.15 -0.05 24.82
CA SER A 32 -17.84 -1.28 24.39
C SER A 32 -16.96 -2.52 24.50
N ALA A 33 -15.67 -2.44 24.18
CA ALA A 33 -14.71 -3.53 24.29
C ALA A 33 -14.40 -3.86 25.75
N VAL A 34 -14.21 -2.85 26.60
CA VAL A 34 -14.05 -3.02 28.06
C VAL A 34 -15.30 -3.64 28.67
N VAL A 35 -16.49 -3.16 28.31
CA VAL A 35 -17.76 -3.76 28.73
C VAL A 35 -17.87 -5.20 28.23
N LEU A 36 -17.50 -5.48 26.98
CA LEU A 36 -17.50 -6.84 26.43
C LEU A 36 -16.50 -7.76 27.14
N VAL A 37 -15.31 -7.28 27.47
CA VAL A 37 -14.32 -8.03 28.24
C VAL A 37 -14.85 -8.30 29.66
N ILE A 38 -15.42 -7.30 30.34
CA ILE A 38 -16.01 -7.47 31.67
C ILE A 38 -17.17 -8.47 31.62
N VAL A 39 -18.10 -8.31 30.68
CA VAL A 39 -19.23 -9.22 30.48
C VAL A 39 -18.74 -10.63 30.15
N SER A 40 -17.72 -10.77 29.31
CA SER A 40 -17.11 -12.07 28.99
C SER A 40 -16.47 -12.71 30.22
N VAL A 41 -15.73 -11.95 31.03
CA VAL A 41 -15.10 -12.44 32.27
C VAL A 41 -16.15 -12.88 33.29
N VAL A 42 -17.22 -12.10 33.47
CA VAL A 42 -18.34 -12.42 34.37
C VAL A 42 -19.06 -13.69 33.90
N LEU A 43 -19.35 -13.80 32.61
CA LEU A 43 -20.05 -14.96 32.05
C LEU A 43 -19.16 -16.22 32.00
N ILE A 44 -17.84 -16.10 31.81
CA ILE A 44 -16.89 -17.22 31.95
C ILE A 44 -16.86 -17.68 33.41
N ARG A 45 -16.76 -16.77 34.38
CA ARG A 45 -16.83 -17.08 35.83
C ARG A 45 -18.14 -17.81 36.17
N TYR A 46 -19.27 -17.34 35.64
CA TYR A 46 -20.57 -17.96 35.84
C TYR A 46 -20.62 -19.38 35.22
N ALA A 47 -20.22 -19.54 33.96
CA ALA A 47 -20.27 -20.83 33.29
C ALA A 47 -19.30 -21.87 33.90
N VAL A 48 -18.12 -21.44 34.38
CA VAL A 48 -17.17 -22.29 35.13
C VAL A 48 -17.76 -22.73 36.47
N THR A 49 -18.60 -21.92 37.11
CA THR A 49 -19.22 -22.26 38.41
C THR A 49 -20.49 -23.10 38.28
N HIS A 50 -21.13 -23.14 37.10
CA HIS A 50 -22.42 -23.80 36.89
C HIS A 50 -22.37 -24.99 35.91
N GLU A 51 -21.17 -25.50 35.56
CA GLU A 51 -20.96 -26.68 34.68
C GLU A 51 -21.73 -26.64 33.34
N SER A 52 -22.06 -25.45 32.84
CA SER A 52 -22.87 -25.25 31.64
C SER A 52 -21.99 -25.10 30.40
N GLY A 53 -21.51 -26.22 29.85
CA GLY A 53 -20.60 -26.23 28.68
C GLY A 53 -21.09 -25.44 27.44
N ASN A 54 -22.41 -25.30 27.27
CA ASN A 54 -23.01 -24.56 26.14
C ASN A 54 -22.87 -23.03 26.26
N GLU A 55 -22.81 -22.48 27.48
CA GLU A 55 -22.70 -21.04 27.70
C GLU A 55 -21.30 -20.52 27.38
N ILE A 56 -20.26 -21.34 27.62
CA ILE A 56 -18.87 -21.05 27.25
C ILE A 56 -18.72 -20.98 25.73
N ILE A 57 -19.36 -21.89 24.99
CA ILE A 57 -19.33 -21.91 23.52
C ILE A 57 -20.01 -20.66 22.95
N ALA A 58 -21.16 -20.26 23.50
CA ALA A 58 -21.86 -19.05 23.08
C ALA A 58 -21.01 -17.78 23.29
N LEU A 59 -20.25 -17.70 24.39
CA LEU A 59 -19.35 -16.58 24.68
C LEU A 59 -18.18 -16.49 23.71
N LEU A 60 -17.52 -17.61 23.42
CA LEU A 60 -16.42 -17.65 22.46
C LEU A 60 -16.90 -17.26 21.05
N PHE A 61 -18.11 -17.68 20.68
CA PHE A 61 -18.74 -17.25 19.43
C PHE A 61 -18.98 -15.74 19.39
N LEU A 62 -19.56 -15.18 20.45
CA LEU A 62 -19.84 -13.74 20.55
C LEU A 62 -18.56 -12.90 20.48
N LEU A 63 -17.51 -13.31 21.21
CA LEU A 63 -16.19 -12.69 21.15
C LEU A 63 -15.62 -12.70 19.72
N THR A 64 -15.75 -13.83 19.02
CA THR A 64 -15.27 -13.96 17.63
C THR A 64 -16.02 -13.02 16.68
N VAL A 65 -17.35 -12.89 16.84
CA VAL A 65 -18.17 -11.96 16.05
C VAL A 65 -17.74 -10.51 16.28
N VAL A 66 -17.52 -10.12 17.55
CA VAL A 66 -17.06 -8.77 17.92
C VAL A 66 -15.70 -8.46 17.31
N ILE A 67 -14.72 -9.37 17.46
CA ILE A 67 -13.38 -9.19 16.89
C ILE A 67 -13.46 -9.03 15.38
N ARG A 68 -14.27 -9.86 14.69
CA ARG A 68 -14.46 -9.77 13.25
C ARG A 68 -15.12 -8.46 12.83
N GLY A 69 -16.11 -7.99 13.58
CA GLY A 69 -16.75 -6.69 13.39
C GLY A 69 -15.74 -5.54 13.50
N PHE A 70 -14.92 -5.55 14.55
CA PHE A 70 -13.87 -4.56 14.78
C PHE A 70 -12.84 -4.54 13.64
N VAL A 71 -12.33 -5.71 13.23
CA VAL A 71 -11.37 -5.81 12.12
C VAL A 71 -11.95 -5.27 10.82
N THR A 72 -13.23 -5.57 10.53
CA THR A 72 -13.91 -5.09 9.32
C THR A 72 -14.08 -3.57 9.33
N TRP A 73 -14.53 -3.03 10.46
CA TRP A 73 -14.68 -1.59 10.64
C TRP A 73 -13.35 -0.85 10.51
N TYR A 74 -12.30 -1.35 11.18
CA TYR A 74 -10.97 -0.75 11.12
C TYR A 74 -10.44 -0.71 9.68
N LYS A 75 -10.60 -1.80 8.92
CA LYS A 75 -10.25 -1.84 7.49
C LYS A 75 -11.01 -0.79 6.69
N ASN A 76 -12.32 -0.64 6.92
CA ASN A 76 -13.12 0.36 6.22
C ASN A 76 -12.66 1.79 6.49
N ILE A 77 -12.29 2.12 7.73
CA ILE A 77 -11.77 3.46 8.07
C ILE A 77 -10.45 3.74 7.36
N VAL A 78 -9.52 2.78 7.38
CA VAL A 78 -8.23 2.94 6.70
C VAL A 78 -8.44 3.14 5.20
N ASP A 79 -9.32 2.34 4.59
CA ASP A 79 -9.67 2.49 3.18
C ASP A 79 -10.29 3.87 2.88
N SER A 80 -11.21 4.36 3.73
CA SER A 80 -11.79 5.69 3.59
C SER A 80 -10.76 6.81 3.69
N MET A 81 -9.76 6.68 4.56
CA MET A 81 -8.68 7.67 4.69
C MET A 81 -7.83 7.75 3.42
N ILE A 82 -7.47 6.61 2.83
CA ILE A 82 -6.75 6.56 1.56
C ILE A 82 -7.59 7.17 0.44
N PHE A 83 -8.89 6.86 0.37
CA PHE A 83 -9.75 7.44 -0.67
C PHE A 83 -9.92 8.95 -0.52
N TYR A 84 -10.10 9.45 0.70
CA TYR A 84 -10.15 10.88 0.93
C TYR A 84 -8.85 11.57 0.53
N PHE A 85 -7.69 10.95 0.81
CA PHE A 85 -6.39 11.45 0.36
C PHE A 85 -6.27 11.50 -1.17
N LEU A 86 -6.72 10.44 -1.85
CA LEU A 86 -6.71 10.39 -3.30
C LEU A 86 -7.62 11.48 -3.89
N GLU A 87 -8.85 11.61 -3.38
CA GLU A 87 -9.80 12.61 -3.84
C GLU A 87 -9.31 14.05 -3.58
N SER A 88 -8.72 14.33 -2.41
CA SER A 88 -8.15 15.64 -2.09
C SER A 88 -6.99 16.01 -3.02
N ASN A 89 -6.25 15.01 -3.51
CA ASN A 89 -5.18 15.17 -4.49
C ASN A 89 -5.66 15.07 -5.95
N GLY A 90 -6.97 15.08 -6.21
CA GLY A 90 -7.54 15.17 -7.55
C GLY A 90 -7.64 13.84 -8.31
N PHE A 91 -7.48 12.71 -7.62
CA PHE A 91 -7.86 11.43 -8.17
C PHE A 91 -9.39 11.30 -8.14
N SER A 92 -9.96 10.74 -9.20
CA SER A 92 -11.39 10.46 -9.29
C SER A 92 -11.61 9.01 -9.68
N LYS A 93 -12.74 8.45 -9.25
CA LYS A 93 -13.09 7.07 -9.58
C LYS A 93 -13.27 6.92 -11.09
N ALA A 94 -12.59 5.95 -11.69
CA ALA A 94 -12.63 5.69 -13.12
C ALA A 94 -13.00 4.24 -13.42
N LYS A 95 -13.23 3.94 -14.70
CA LYS A 95 -13.51 2.57 -15.15
C LYS A 95 -12.23 1.73 -15.02
N VAL A 96 -12.38 0.53 -14.45
CA VAL A 96 -11.27 -0.41 -14.30
C VAL A 96 -10.75 -0.81 -15.69
N PRO A 97 -9.46 -0.60 -15.99
CA PRO A 97 -8.87 -0.99 -17.27
C PRO A 97 -8.64 -2.51 -17.33
N GLN A 98 -8.35 -3.00 -18.54
CA GLN A 98 -7.89 -4.37 -18.74
C GLN A 98 -6.46 -4.52 -18.18
N ILE A 99 -6.19 -5.64 -17.50
CA ILE A 99 -4.89 -5.88 -16.83
C ILE A 99 -3.76 -5.94 -17.88
N GLU A 100 -4.09 -6.43 -19.07
CA GLU A 100 -3.19 -6.59 -20.21
C GLU A 100 -2.60 -5.27 -20.72
N MET A 101 -3.18 -4.13 -20.33
CA MET A 101 -2.66 -2.80 -20.67
C MET A 101 -1.40 -2.44 -19.88
N PHE A 102 -1.07 -3.17 -18.82
CA PHE A 102 0.06 -2.87 -17.95
C PHE A 102 1.24 -3.82 -18.17
N GLN A 103 2.41 -3.26 -18.46
CA GLN A 103 3.63 -4.01 -18.76
C GLN A 103 4.48 -4.31 -17.53
N CYS A 104 3.89 -4.83 -16.44
CA CYS A 104 4.60 -5.11 -15.18
C CYS A 104 4.65 -6.62 -14.90
N LYS A 105 5.81 -7.15 -14.46
CA LYS A 105 5.98 -8.60 -14.13
C LYS A 105 5.00 -9.07 -13.09
N LEU A 106 4.57 -8.19 -12.19
CA LEU A 106 3.62 -8.51 -11.14
C LEU A 106 2.32 -9.05 -11.75
N PHE A 107 1.85 -8.45 -12.85
CA PHE A 107 0.63 -8.85 -13.53
C PHE A 107 0.77 -10.19 -14.26
N ALA A 108 1.99 -10.69 -14.47
CA ALA A 108 2.21 -12.04 -14.97
C ALA A 108 2.10 -13.11 -13.86
N LYS A 109 2.24 -12.75 -12.58
CA LYS A 109 2.28 -13.70 -11.45
C LYS A 109 0.90 -14.22 -11.06
N GLY A 110 0.85 -15.50 -10.69
CA GLY A 110 -0.32 -16.13 -10.09
C GLY A 110 -1.55 -16.22 -11.01
N ARG A 111 -2.72 -16.44 -10.40
CA ARG A 111 -4.04 -16.58 -11.03
C ARG A 111 -5.08 -15.75 -10.27
N ASP A 112 -6.34 -15.77 -10.74
CA ASP A 112 -7.47 -15.05 -10.13
C ASP A 112 -7.16 -13.55 -9.94
N LYS A 113 -6.61 -12.94 -10.99
CA LYS A 113 -6.11 -11.56 -10.97
C LYS A 113 -7.30 -10.60 -10.99
N THR A 114 -7.30 -9.61 -10.11
CA THR A 114 -8.38 -8.61 -10.08
C THR A 114 -7.84 -7.23 -9.74
N ILE A 115 -8.29 -6.22 -10.48
CA ILE A 115 -8.12 -4.80 -10.15
C ILE A 115 -9.44 -4.31 -9.53
N SER A 116 -9.33 -3.58 -8.43
CA SER A 116 -10.46 -2.96 -7.76
C SER A 116 -10.11 -1.55 -7.29
N LYS A 117 -11.13 -0.74 -6.98
CA LYS A 117 -10.96 0.61 -6.42
C LYS A 117 -10.05 1.50 -7.29
N PHE A 118 -10.25 1.44 -8.61
CA PHE A 118 -9.48 2.20 -9.58
C PHE A 118 -9.84 3.69 -9.55
N HIS A 119 -8.84 4.52 -9.34
CA HIS A 119 -8.92 5.97 -9.36
C HIS A 119 -7.85 6.53 -10.28
N GLN A 120 -8.13 7.64 -10.94
CA GLN A 120 -7.23 8.26 -11.91
C GLN A 120 -7.16 9.76 -11.66
N ASN A 121 -5.95 10.30 -11.73
CA ASN A 121 -5.67 11.72 -11.77
C ASN A 121 -5.11 12.07 -13.16
N GLU A 122 -5.96 12.69 -13.98
CA GLU A 122 -5.61 13.05 -15.36
C GLU A 122 -4.52 14.13 -15.45
N LYS A 123 -4.38 14.98 -14.42
CA LYS A 123 -3.42 16.10 -14.44
C LYS A 123 -1.98 15.62 -14.35
N ILE A 124 -1.72 14.67 -13.46
CA ILE A 124 -0.40 14.06 -13.24
C ILE A 124 -0.29 12.68 -13.90
N LYS A 125 -1.24 12.33 -14.78
CA LYS A 125 -1.30 11.05 -15.52
C LYS A 125 -0.99 9.83 -14.66
N THR A 126 -1.57 9.80 -13.47
CA THR A 126 -1.31 8.75 -12.48
C THR A 126 -2.62 8.07 -12.12
N SER A 127 -2.58 6.75 -12.03
CA SER A 127 -3.70 5.92 -11.60
C SER A 127 -3.34 5.20 -10.31
N TYR A 128 -4.32 5.00 -9.45
CA TYR A 128 -4.22 4.20 -8.24
C TYR A 128 -5.23 3.06 -8.29
N PHE A 129 -4.84 1.88 -7.84
CA PHE A 129 -5.78 0.78 -7.64
C PHE A 129 -5.29 -0.27 -6.67
N LYS A 130 -6.24 -1.07 -6.17
CA LYS A 130 -5.96 -2.30 -5.42
C LYS A 130 -5.87 -3.47 -6.38
N TYR A 131 -4.78 -4.22 -6.32
CA TYR A 131 -4.55 -5.43 -7.09
C TYR A 131 -4.56 -6.65 -6.18
N GLN A 132 -5.19 -7.73 -6.63
CA GLN A 132 -5.07 -9.02 -5.98
C GLN A 132 -4.69 -10.11 -6.97
N PHE A 133 -3.93 -11.09 -6.49
CA PHE A 133 -3.65 -12.33 -7.21
C PHE A 133 -3.46 -13.48 -6.22
N THR A 134 -3.67 -14.70 -6.70
CA THR A 134 -3.51 -15.93 -5.93
C THR A 134 -2.31 -16.74 -6.43
N THR A 135 -1.46 -17.20 -5.54
CA THR A 135 -0.39 -18.18 -5.81
C THR A 135 -0.67 -19.51 -5.11
N GLY A 136 -0.03 -20.59 -5.58
CA GLY A 136 -0.20 -21.94 -5.02
C GLY A 136 -1.51 -22.65 -5.41
N ARG A 137 -1.68 -23.88 -4.89
CA ARG A 137 -2.85 -24.74 -5.11
C ARG A 137 -3.19 -25.51 -3.83
N GLY A 138 -4.47 -25.82 -3.63
CA GLY A 138 -4.94 -26.58 -2.46
C GLY A 138 -4.61 -25.87 -1.14
N ARG A 139 -3.96 -26.59 -0.21
CA ARG A 139 -3.62 -26.10 1.15
C ARG A 139 -2.53 -25.01 1.16
N SER A 140 -1.75 -24.86 0.09
CA SER A 140 -0.73 -23.81 -0.05
C SER A 140 -1.22 -22.59 -0.85
N ARG A 141 -2.54 -22.43 -1.00
CA ARG A 141 -3.14 -21.27 -1.67
C ARG A 141 -2.91 -20.01 -0.84
N HIS A 142 -2.31 -18.99 -1.44
CA HIS A 142 -2.13 -17.67 -0.83
C HIS A 142 -2.68 -16.58 -1.74
N THR A 143 -3.50 -15.68 -1.18
CA THR A 143 -4.02 -14.51 -1.90
C THR A 143 -3.27 -13.28 -1.41
N THR A 144 -2.58 -12.63 -2.34
CA THR A 144 -1.84 -11.39 -2.07
C THR A 144 -2.69 -10.20 -2.50
N HIS A 145 -2.70 -9.16 -1.67
CA HIS A 145 -3.36 -7.88 -1.95
C HIS A 145 -2.30 -6.80 -1.93
N LEU A 146 -2.31 -5.94 -2.95
CA LEU A 146 -1.33 -4.88 -3.15
C LEU A 146 -2.05 -3.58 -3.50
N ASP A 147 -1.45 -2.47 -3.08
CA ASP A 147 -1.83 -1.14 -3.53
C ASP A 147 -0.84 -0.70 -4.62
N ILE A 148 -1.34 -0.23 -5.76
CA ILE A 148 -0.52 0.10 -6.92
C ILE A 148 -0.80 1.53 -7.39
N PHE A 149 0.26 2.33 -7.51
CA PHE A 149 0.24 3.52 -8.35
C PHE A 149 0.91 3.23 -9.69
N VAL A 150 0.27 3.65 -10.77
CA VAL A 150 0.80 3.58 -12.13
C VAL A 150 0.90 4.98 -12.68
N SER A 151 2.07 5.36 -13.16
CA SER A 151 2.30 6.67 -13.75
C SER A 151 3.00 6.54 -15.09
N ASP A 152 2.60 7.36 -16.05
CA ASP A 152 3.25 7.42 -17.36
C ASP A 152 4.40 8.44 -17.32
N THR A 153 5.63 7.96 -17.53
CA THR A 153 6.82 8.79 -17.63
C THR A 153 6.95 9.41 -19.02
N ARG A 154 7.61 10.57 -19.10
CA ARG A 154 7.91 11.23 -20.39
C ARG A 154 8.96 10.46 -21.19
N ASP A 155 10.01 10.03 -20.49
CA ASP A 155 11.11 9.28 -21.06
C ASP A 155 10.81 7.77 -21.03
N SER A 156 11.33 7.05 -22.01
CA SER A 156 11.31 5.59 -22.02
C SER A 156 12.58 5.03 -21.37
N PHE A 157 12.38 4.25 -20.31
CA PHE A 157 13.42 3.63 -19.52
C PHE A 157 13.61 2.15 -19.88
N PRO A 158 14.83 1.61 -19.72
CA PRO A 158 14.98 0.17 -19.67
C PRO A 158 14.17 -0.41 -18.51
N TYR A 159 14.03 -1.72 -18.46
CA TYR A 159 13.32 -2.34 -17.37
C TYR A 159 14.14 -2.22 -16.07
N ILE A 160 13.70 -1.34 -15.17
CA ILE A 160 14.31 -1.07 -13.87
C ILE A 160 13.43 -1.62 -12.75
N GLU A 161 14.05 -2.17 -11.72
CA GLU A 161 13.42 -2.61 -10.49
C GLU A 161 14.18 -2.01 -9.31
N ILE A 162 13.49 -1.26 -8.47
CA ILE A 162 14.00 -0.72 -7.21
C ILE A 162 13.22 -1.44 -6.12
N SER A 163 13.90 -2.20 -5.27
CA SER A 163 13.24 -2.96 -4.23
C SER A 163 14.07 -2.94 -2.95
N PRO A 164 13.45 -2.96 -1.77
CA PRO A 164 14.16 -3.18 -0.54
C PRO A 164 14.75 -4.59 -0.53
N ASP A 165 15.93 -4.72 0.05
CA ASP A 165 16.76 -5.93 -0.01
C ASP A 165 16.05 -7.19 0.55
N ARG A 166 14.96 -7.02 1.30
CA ARG A 166 14.25 -8.09 2.04
C ARG A 166 12.85 -8.45 1.52
N THR A 167 12.38 -7.91 0.39
CA THR A 167 10.99 -8.16 -0.04
C THR A 167 10.74 -9.57 -0.58
N MET A 168 9.77 -10.29 0.02
CA MET A 168 9.32 -11.63 -0.38
C MET A 168 8.74 -11.71 -1.81
N LEU A 169 8.46 -10.58 -2.45
CA LEU A 169 7.94 -10.50 -3.82
C LEU A 169 8.95 -11.04 -4.88
N HIS A 170 10.19 -11.34 -4.50
CA HIS A 170 11.32 -11.55 -5.42
C HIS A 170 11.86 -12.98 -5.53
N GLY A 171 11.06 -14.01 -5.20
CA GLY A 171 11.44 -15.43 -5.30
C GLY A 171 11.59 -16.00 -6.71
N GLY A 172 12.48 -15.45 -7.54
CA GLY A 172 12.79 -15.96 -8.88
C GLY A 172 14.24 -15.70 -9.31
N VAL A 173 14.79 -16.59 -10.15
CA VAL A 173 16.16 -16.45 -10.66
C VAL A 173 16.23 -15.23 -11.61
N ARG A 174 17.06 -14.24 -11.25
CA ARG A 174 17.23 -12.96 -11.97
C ARG A 174 18.15 -13.08 -13.20
N PHE A 175 17.87 -14.00 -14.13
CA PHE A 175 18.64 -14.11 -15.38
C PHE A 175 18.48 -12.85 -16.25
N GLY A 176 19.60 -12.29 -16.73
CA GLY A 176 19.62 -11.09 -17.58
C GLY A 176 19.45 -9.77 -16.83
N TRP A 177 19.45 -9.79 -15.50
CA TRP A 177 19.44 -8.59 -14.67
C TRP A 177 20.83 -8.27 -14.15
N ARG A 178 21.16 -6.99 -14.10
CA ARG A 178 22.36 -6.48 -13.49
C ARG A 178 22.01 -5.57 -12.33
N ARG A 179 22.70 -5.73 -11.20
CA ARG A 179 22.61 -4.81 -10.07
C ARG A 179 23.41 -3.55 -10.39
N ILE A 180 22.83 -2.38 -10.12
CA ILE A 180 23.54 -1.10 -10.15
C ILE A 180 23.69 -0.64 -8.69
N ALA A 181 24.91 -0.31 -8.30
CA ALA A 181 25.18 0.35 -7.03
C ALA A 181 25.21 1.86 -7.27
N LEU A 182 24.45 2.60 -6.47
CA LEU A 182 24.52 4.07 -6.50
C LEU A 182 25.70 4.56 -5.65
N GLU A 183 26.04 5.84 -5.75
CA GLU A 183 27.10 6.43 -4.90
C GLU A 183 26.69 6.55 -3.43
N SER A 184 25.39 6.58 -3.14
CA SER A 184 24.87 6.65 -1.76
C SER A 184 24.90 5.27 -1.09
N ASN A 185 25.86 5.08 -0.17
CA ASN A 185 25.96 3.85 0.64
C ASN A 185 24.70 3.64 1.50
N GLU A 186 24.17 4.70 2.12
CA GLU A 186 22.95 4.63 2.93
C GLU A 186 21.75 4.13 2.12
N PHE A 187 21.60 4.58 0.87
CA PHE A 187 20.54 4.06 0.00
C PHE A 187 20.76 2.58 -0.34
N ASN A 188 21.99 2.20 -0.68
CA ASN A 188 22.33 0.83 -1.09
C ASN A 188 22.19 -0.19 0.06
N GLU A 189 22.20 0.24 1.32
CA GLU A 189 21.92 -0.61 2.49
C GLU A 189 20.44 -0.99 2.59
N HIS A 190 19.55 -0.10 2.14
CA HIS A 190 18.11 -0.29 2.26
C HIS A 190 17.46 -0.77 0.97
N TYR A 191 17.98 -0.34 -0.18
CA TYR A 191 17.42 -0.62 -1.49
C TYR A 191 18.45 -1.24 -2.43
N THR A 192 17.94 -2.06 -3.33
CA THR A 192 18.70 -2.58 -4.45
C THR A 192 18.03 -2.18 -5.77
N VAL A 193 18.84 -1.68 -6.69
CA VAL A 193 18.44 -1.35 -8.06
C VAL A 193 18.92 -2.44 -9.01
N TYR A 194 18.00 -3.02 -9.76
CA TYR A 194 18.28 -3.96 -10.83
C TYR A 194 17.80 -3.41 -12.16
N VAL A 195 18.54 -3.71 -13.22
CA VAL A 195 18.17 -3.36 -14.59
C VAL A 195 18.24 -4.60 -15.45
N LYS A 196 17.18 -4.87 -16.20
CA LYS A 196 17.08 -6.02 -17.12
C LYS A 196 17.44 -5.58 -18.53
N ASN A 197 18.29 -6.38 -19.19
CA ASN A 197 18.63 -6.21 -20.60
C ASN A 197 19.14 -4.81 -20.99
N SER A 198 19.75 -4.03 -20.09
CA SER A 198 20.40 -2.78 -20.47
C SER A 198 21.80 -3.03 -21.02
N ASN A 199 22.10 -2.41 -22.16
CA ASN A 199 23.50 -2.13 -22.48
C ASN A 199 24.04 -1.15 -21.43
N ILE A 200 25.31 -1.30 -21.03
CA ILE A 200 25.96 -0.41 -20.04
C ILE A 200 25.78 1.08 -20.41
N SER A 201 25.68 1.36 -21.71
CA SER A 201 25.42 2.70 -22.27
C SER A 201 24.06 3.30 -21.88
N GLU A 202 23.14 2.58 -21.24
CA GLU A 202 21.84 3.10 -20.80
C GLU A 202 21.78 3.37 -19.29
N ASP A 203 22.84 3.08 -18.54
CA ASP A 203 22.87 3.25 -17.08
C ASP A 203 22.73 4.70 -16.65
N TRP A 204 23.15 5.64 -17.50
CA TRP A 204 22.93 7.06 -17.26
C TRP A 204 21.44 7.41 -17.08
N LYS A 205 20.51 6.66 -17.69
CA LYS A 205 19.07 6.85 -17.48
C LYS A 205 18.65 6.49 -16.06
N VAL A 206 19.29 5.49 -15.46
CA VAL A 206 19.04 5.08 -14.07
C VAL A 206 19.59 6.13 -13.11
N TYR A 207 20.79 6.66 -13.39
CA TYR A 207 21.36 7.74 -12.58
C TYR A 207 20.55 9.04 -12.70
N LYS A 208 20.03 9.37 -13.89
CA LYS A 208 19.11 10.50 -14.10
C LYS A 208 17.80 10.32 -13.33
N LEU A 209 17.28 9.09 -13.27
CA LEU A 209 16.07 8.79 -12.51
C LEU A 209 16.30 8.93 -11.00
N LEU A 210 17.45 8.47 -10.51
CA LEU A 210 17.78 8.41 -9.09
C LEU A 210 18.66 9.60 -8.66
N GLU A 211 18.19 10.80 -8.97
CA GLU A 211 18.78 12.04 -8.48
C GLU A 211 18.71 12.12 -6.93
N PRO A 212 19.58 12.92 -6.28
CA PRO A 212 19.65 12.98 -4.82
C PRO A 212 18.31 13.28 -4.11
N ASN A 213 17.45 14.11 -4.71
CA ASN A 213 16.11 14.41 -4.22
C ASN A 213 15.15 13.20 -4.28
N VAL A 214 15.23 12.38 -5.33
CA VAL A 214 14.45 11.14 -5.48
C VAL A 214 14.91 10.12 -4.44
N ILE A 215 16.23 9.99 -4.25
CA ILE A 215 16.82 9.13 -3.21
C ILE A 215 16.33 9.54 -1.81
N GLU A 216 16.33 10.83 -1.50
CA GLU A 216 15.85 11.35 -0.22
C GLU A 216 14.35 11.05 -0.01
N LEU A 217 13.53 11.24 -1.04
CA LEU A 217 12.10 10.93 -0.98
C LEU A 217 11.86 9.42 -0.78
N LEU A 218 12.61 8.56 -1.46
CA LEU A 218 12.56 7.12 -1.27
C LEU A 218 12.91 6.72 0.17
N ALA A 219 13.91 7.36 0.78
CA ALA A 219 14.28 7.10 2.18
C ALA A 219 13.14 7.43 3.17
N ARG A 220 12.29 8.42 2.87
CA ARG A 220 11.17 8.84 3.74
C ARG A 220 9.99 7.86 3.75
N ILE A 221 9.82 7.05 2.70
CA ILE A 221 8.63 6.18 2.51
C ILE A 221 8.67 4.90 3.37
N GLN A 222 9.77 4.65 4.12
CA GLN A 222 10.11 3.40 4.81
C GLN A 222 10.29 2.22 3.84
N ALA A 223 11.50 1.66 3.85
CA ALA A 223 11.97 0.73 2.83
C ALA A 223 11.21 -0.61 2.80
N ASP A 224 10.72 -1.12 3.92
CA ASP A 224 10.41 -2.55 4.03
C ASP A 224 9.18 -3.06 3.26
N ALA A 225 8.32 -2.19 2.72
CA ALA A 225 6.99 -2.58 2.24
C ALA A 225 6.59 -2.03 0.85
N PHE A 226 7.54 -1.50 0.07
CA PHE A 226 7.25 -1.07 -1.30
C PHE A 226 8.35 -1.43 -2.28
N SER A 227 8.00 -1.51 -3.56
CA SER A 227 8.95 -1.65 -4.67
C SER A 227 8.51 -0.79 -5.83
N ILE A 228 9.47 -0.37 -6.65
CA ILE A 228 9.21 0.36 -7.88
C ILE A 228 9.65 -0.49 -9.05
N GLU A 229 8.81 -0.56 -10.05
CA GLU A 229 9.08 -1.23 -11.31
C GLU A 229 8.82 -0.28 -12.46
N ILE A 230 9.76 -0.19 -13.39
CA ILE A 230 9.70 0.73 -14.52
C ILE A 230 9.90 -0.08 -15.77
N VAL A 231 8.97 0.03 -16.72
CA VAL A 231 9.01 -0.69 -17.99
C VAL A 231 8.59 0.26 -19.10
N GLY A 232 9.55 0.64 -19.95
CA GLY A 232 9.32 1.61 -21.01
C GLY A 232 8.91 2.96 -20.42
N ASN A 233 7.71 3.40 -20.73
CA ASN A 233 7.14 4.66 -20.24
C ASN A 233 6.18 4.48 -19.05
N GLN A 234 6.09 3.29 -18.46
CA GLN A 234 5.20 3.02 -17.33
C GLN A 234 6.01 2.78 -16.05
N MET A 235 5.63 3.48 -14.99
CA MET A 235 6.17 3.31 -13.65
C MET A 235 5.11 2.75 -12.72
N PHE A 236 5.48 1.73 -11.95
CA PHE A 236 4.64 1.02 -11.01
C PHE A 236 5.22 1.16 -9.62
N PHE A 237 4.52 1.85 -8.72
CA PHE A 237 4.83 1.84 -7.29
C PHE A 237 3.93 0.80 -6.63
N ILE A 238 4.53 -0.25 -6.12
CA ILE A 238 3.86 -1.44 -5.62
C ILE A 238 4.04 -1.50 -4.12
N PHE A 239 2.95 -1.45 -3.36
CA PHE A 239 2.95 -1.50 -1.91
C PHE A 239 2.22 -2.75 -1.43
N ASP A 240 2.79 -3.43 -0.44
CA ASP A 240 2.08 -4.51 0.25
C ASP A 240 0.86 -3.96 1.01
N GLN A 241 1.04 -2.80 1.63
CA GLN A 241 0.00 -1.95 2.18
C GLN A 241 0.45 -0.50 2.07
N LEU A 242 -0.44 0.39 1.65
CA LEU A 242 -0.11 1.80 1.67
C LEU A 242 0.23 2.31 3.09
N PRO A 243 1.20 3.22 3.20
CA PRO A 243 1.46 3.90 4.45
C PRO A 243 0.21 4.61 4.96
N ARG A 244 -0.03 4.53 6.26
CA ARG A 244 -1.21 5.15 6.90
C ARG A 244 -0.93 6.58 7.39
N LYS A 245 0.31 7.05 7.28
CA LYS A 245 0.71 8.40 7.68
C LYS A 245 0.61 9.32 6.48
N HIS A 246 -0.06 10.46 6.65
CA HIS A 246 -0.25 11.45 5.59
C HIS A 246 1.09 11.88 4.95
N ALA A 247 2.08 12.23 5.77
CA ALA A 247 3.40 12.65 5.27
C ALA A 247 4.08 11.60 4.36
N GLN A 248 3.81 10.30 4.56
CA GLN A 248 4.35 9.25 3.70
C GLN A 248 3.55 9.13 2.39
N LEU A 249 2.22 9.31 2.44
CA LEU A 249 1.38 9.35 1.25
C LEU A 249 1.70 10.58 0.38
N GLU A 250 1.92 11.74 0.98
CA GLU A 250 2.40 12.93 0.29
C GLU A 250 3.78 12.71 -0.33
N ALA A 251 4.71 12.07 0.41
CA ALA A 251 6.02 11.73 -0.12
C ALA A 251 5.93 10.82 -1.35
N ILE A 252 4.97 9.89 -1.40
CA ILE A 252 4.70 9.04 -2.58
C ILE A 252 4.25 9.89 -3.78
N LEU A 253 3.29 10.80 -3.59
CA LEU A 253 2.82 11.66 -4.68
C LEU A 253 3.92 12.61 -5.18
N LEU A 254 4.68 13.21 -4.26
CA LEU A 254 5.82 14.05 -4.60
C LEU A 254 6.90 13.27 -5.35
N LEU A 255 7.15 12.02 -4.97
CA LEU A 255 8.08 11.14 -5.67
C LEU A 255 7.61 10.84 -7.09
N ILE A 256 6.33 10.54 -7.28
CA ILE A 256 5.72 10.32 -8.60
C ILE A 256 5.85 11.57 -9.47
N GLU A 257 5.49 12.74 -8.93
CA GLU A 257 5.60 14.01 -9.65
C GLU A 257 7.05 14.32 -10.05
N LYS A 258 7.99 14.17 -9.10
CA LYS A 258 9.41 14.47 -9.31
C LYS A 258 10.04 13.60 -10.41
N ILE A 259 9.65 12.33 -10.47
CA ILE A 259 10.15 11.40 -11.49
C ILE A 259 9.54 11.69 -12.88
N ASN A 260 8.37 12.31 -12.94
CA ASN A 260 7.69 12.65 -14.19
C ASN A 260 8.09 13.99 -14.81
N GLU A 261 8.79 14.85 -14.06
CA GLU A 261 9.33 16.13 -14.54
C GLU A 261 10.41 15.94 -15.61
#